data_AF-A0A7W7T0W5-F1
#
_entry.id   AF-A0A7W7T0W5-F1
#
_cell.length_a   1.000
_cell.length_b   1.000
_cell.length_c   1.000
_cell.angle_alpha   90.00
_cell.angle_beta   90.00
_cell.angle_gamma   90.00
#
_symmetry.space_group_name_H-M   'P 1'
#
loop_
_entity.id
_entity.type
_entity.pdbx_description
1 polymer ?
#
loop_
_entity_poly.entity_id
_entity_poly.type
_entity_poly.pdbx_seq_one_letter_code
_entity_poly.pdbx_strand_id
1 'polypeptide(L)'
;MKSKLGVAALAAVSIMMFSACSKSTTDGTPTPATGRGTTAQTTSSSGDKQPTGNDLDITRYADKPCDLIKPDQLATLGNLKPGEPGKGPLGPTCTWSAQNPTRDNTYALSLVTRGNTLESMIENVKDDPVFKTTTVAGRDAYSTDNTDGTLDCGTGVKTSSKDAIFAQVTLGVEDTAKTGKSCQASERLAAIIIGNLGG
;
A
#
# COMPACT_ATOMS: atom_id res chain seq x y z
N MET A 1 -19.20 -19.96 -46.68
CA MET A 1 -20.00 -18.95 -47.39
C MET A 1 -19.46 -17.57 -47.05
N LYS A 2 -19.27 -16.72 -48.06
CA LYS A 2 -18.58 -15.43 -48.03
C LYS A 2 -19.58 -14.30 -47.74
N SER A 3 -19.19 -13.26 -46.99
CA SER A 3 -19.64 -11.84 -47.09
C SER A 3 -18.82 -11.02 -46.05
N LYS A 4 -17.76 -10.27 -46.41
CA LYS A 4 -17.68 -8.92 -47.04
C LYS A 4 -18.35 -7.84 -46.17
N LEU A 5 -17.59 -6.98 -45.49
CA LEU A 5 -16.85 -5.76 -45.92
C LEU A 5 -17.66 -4.49 -45.62
N GLY A 6 -17.09 -3.57 -44.85
CA GLY A 6 -17.64 -2.24 -44.61
C GLY A 6 -16.64 -1.38 -43.83
N VAL A 7 -15.56 -0.96 -44.50
CA VAL A 7 -14.63 0.07 -44.02
C VAL A 7 -15.21 1.42 -44.41
N ALA A 8 -15.38 2.33 -43.45
CA ALA A 8 -15.62 3.75 -43.70
C ALA A 8 -14.58 4.55 -42.91
N ALA A 9 -13.58 5.06 -43.65
CA ALA A 9 -12.60 6.01 -43.17
C ALA A 9 -13.15 7.43 -43.36
N LEU A 10 -13.14 8.22 -42.29
CA LEU A 10 -13.33 9.67 -42.36
C LEU A 10 -12.17 10.33 -41.62
N ALA A 11 -11.24 10.87 -42.40
CA ALA A 11 -10.16 11.74 -41.96
C ALA A 11 -10.69 13.17 -41.82
N ALA A 12 -10.45 13.81 -40.69
CA ALA A 12 -10.54 15.25 -40.53
C ALA A 12 -9.32 15.74 -39.76
N VAL A 13 -8.39 16.33 -40.49
CA VAL A 13 -7.20 17.05 -40.00
C VAL A 13 -7.66 18.38 -39.41
N SER A 14 -7.24 18.69 -38.19
CA SER A 14 -7.39 20.03 -37.61
C SER A 14 -6.11 20.41 -36.90
N ILE A 15 -5.30 21.22 -37.59
CA ILE A 15 -4.08 21.86 -37.10
C ILE A 15 -4.52 23.11 -36.33
N MET A 16 -4.25 23.18 -35.02
CA MET A 16 -4.30 24.43 -34.27
C MET A 16 -2.88 24.84 -33.87
N MET A 17 -2.48 26.03 -34.32
CA MET A 17 -1.22 26.68 -33.98
C MET A 17 -1.40 27.66 -32.81
N PHE A 18 -0.28 27.95 -32.14
CA PHE A 18 0.06 29.09 -31.27
C PHE A 18 -0.44 29.11 -29.81
N SER A 19 0.49 29.04 -28.86
CA SER A 19 1.11 30.26 -28.29
C SER A 19 2.30 29.90 -27.40
N ALA A 20 3.44 30.53 -27.71
CA ALA A 20 4.64 30.49 -26.88
C ALA A 20 4.43 31.40 -25.67
N CYS A 21 4.48 30.85 -24.46
CA CYS A 21 4.68 31.66 -23.25
C CYS A 21 6.17 31.96 -23.10
N SER A 22 6.62 33.03 -23.74
CA SER A 22 7.83 33.74 -23.33
C SER A 22 7.46 34.73 -22.23
N LYS A 23 8.04 34.57 -21.04
CA LYS A 23 8.25 35.58 -19.97
C LYS A 23 8.71 34.84 -18.71
N SER A 24 9.68 35.24 -17.92
CA SER A 24 10.85 36.13 -18.02
C SER A 24 11.69 35.70 -16.81
N THR A 25 13.00 35.54 -16.96
CA THR A 25 13.90 35.38 -15.82
C THR A 25 13.86 36.67 -14.99
N THR A 26 13.32 36.60 -13.78
CA THR A 26 13.53 37.62 -12.76
C THR A 26 14.51 37.02 -11.75
N ASP A 27 15.78 37.37 -11.90
CA ASP A 27 16.77 37.22 -10.85
C ASP A 27 16.37 38.18 -9.70
N GLY A 28 15.77 37.62 -8.66
CA GLY A 28 15.50 38.32 -7.41
C GLY A 28 16.65 38.10 -6.44
N THR A 29 17.53 39.09 -6.29
CA THR A 29 18.51 39.14 -5.20
C THR A 29 17.79 39.42 -3.88
N PRO A 30 17.80 38.54 -2.87
CA PRO A 30 17.20 38.85 -1.58
C PRO A 30 18.13 39.76 -0.76
N THR A 31 17.73 41.01 -0.57
CA THR A 31 18.27 41.90 0.46
C THR A 31 17.63 41.55 1.82
N PRO A 32 18.40 41.40 2.92
CA PRO A 32 17.82 41.14 4.22
C PRO A 32 17.21 42.41 4.81
N ALA A 33 15.91 42.38 5.11
CA ALA A 33 15.23 43.42 5.87
C ALA A 33 15.15 43.00 7.35
N THR A 34 15.91 43.69 8.19
CA THR A 34 15.75 43.70 9.65
C THR A 34 14.51 44.50 10.01
N GLY A 35 13.52 43.87 10.66
CA GLY A 35 12.32 44.56 11.15
C GLY A 35 11.40 43.68 11.98
N ARG A 36 11.30 44.01 13.27
CA ARG A 36 10.57 43.34 14.36
C ARG A 36 9.08 43.74 14.34
N GLY A 37 8.15 42.78 14.53
CA GLY A 37 6.82 43.06 15.10
C GLY A 37 5.59 42.39 14.44
N THR A 38 5.16 41.28 15.06
CA THR A 38 3.78 40.96 15.50
C THR A 38 2.61 40.81 14.50
N THR A 39 2.09 39.57 14.51
CA THR A 39 0.74 39.03 14.20
C THR A 39 0.29 38.94 12.73
N ALA A 40 0.28 37.70 12.21
CA ALA A 40 -0.78 37.21 11.33
C ALA A 40 -0.84 35.67 11.33
N GLN A 41 -2.03 35.15 11.64
CA GLN A 41 -2.74 34.14 10.86
C GLN A 41 -1.97 32.85 10.50
N THR A 42 -2.12 31.82 11.34
CA THR A 42 -1.74 30.46 10.99
C THR A 42 -2.73 29.91 9.95
N THR A 43 -2.40 30.09 8.68
CA THR A 43 -2.96 29.30 7.58
C THR A 43 -2.65 27.82 7.83
N SER A 44 -3.69 27.00 7.77
CA SER A 44 -3.60 25.54 7.80
C SER A 44 -2.61 25.09 6.74
N SER A 45 -1.39 24.76 7.19
CA SER A 45 -0.35 24.21 6.34
C SER A 45 -0.78 22.80 5.99
N SER A 46 -0.92 22.52 4.70
CA SER A 46 -0.90 21.17 4.16
C SER A 46 0.34 20.48 4.74
N GLY A 47 0.11 19.63 5.73
CA GLY A 47 1.18 18.92 6.41
C GLY A 47 1.77 17.92 5.42
N ASP A 48 2.88 18.29 4.79
CA ASP A 48 3.86 17.32 4.34
C ASP A 48 4.21 16.47 5.57
N LYS A 49 3.61 15.28 5.66
CA LYS A 49 3.91 14.31 6.69
C LYS A 49 5.39 13.99 6.58
N GLN A 50 6.15 14.45 7.57
CA GLN A 50 7.53 14.11 7.83
C GLN A 50 7.75 12.59 7.68
N PRO A 51 8.81 12.12 7.00
CA PRO A 51 9.06 10.68 6.83
C PRO A 51 9.09 9.99 8.19
N THR A 52 8.13 9.09 8.42
CA THR A 52 8.04 8.30 9.63
C THR A 52 9.13 7.23 9.60
N GLY A 53 10.32 7.58 10.11
CA GLY A 53 11.44 6.66 10.26
C GLY A 53 12.10 6.24 8.94
N ASN A 54 13.41 6.01 8.98
CA ASN A 54 14.25 5.60 7.84
C ASN A 54 13.51 4.65 6.88
N ASP A 55 13.63 4.89 5.58
CA ASP A 55 13.05 4.03 4.54
C ASP A 55 13.47 2.57 4.78
N LEU A 56 12.48 1.67 4.72
CA LEU A 56 12.68 0.24 4.84
C LEU A 56 12.81 -0.36 3.44
N ASP A 57 14.00 -0.88 3.14
CA ASP A 57 14.27 -1.53 1.88
C ASP A 57 13.66 -2.94 1.84
N ILE A 58 12.53 -3.07 1.15
CA ILE A 58 11.87 -4.35 0.90
C ILE A 58 12.48 -5.13 -0.27
N THR A 59 13.31 -4.49 -1.11
CA THR A 59 13.82 -5.11 -2.34
C THR A 59 14.78 -6.25 -2.07
N ARG A 60 15.46 -6.24 -0.91
CA ARG A 60 16.32 -7.35 -0.45
C ARG A 60 15.59 -8.68 -0.23
N TYR A 61 14.25 -8.66 -0.19
CA TYR A 61 13.41 -9.85 -0.08
C TYR A 61 12.64 -10.17 -1.36
N ALA A 62 12.90 -9.48 -2.47
CA ALA A 62 12.15 -9.68 -3.71
C ALA A 62 12.21 -11.13 -4.23
N ASP A 63 13.35 -11.80 -4.09
CA ASP A 63 13.53 -13.21 -4.50
C ASP A 63 13.12 -14.22 -3.42
N LYS A 64 12.96 -13.76 -2.18
CA LYS A 64 12.68 -14.58 -0.99
C LYS A 64 11.69 -13.89 -0.04
N PRO A 65 10.46 -13.60 -0.50
CA PRO A 65 9.49 -12.82 0.27
C PRO A 65 9.06 -13.53 1.56
N CYS A 66 9.15 -14.86 1.61
CA CYS A 66 8.81 -15.64 2.80
C CYS A 66 9.82 -15.51 3.94
N ASP A 67 11.07 -15.14 3.65
CA ASP A 67 12.13 -14.96 4.66
C ASP A 67 11.92 -13.71 5.52
N LEU A 68 10.90 -12.89 5.20
CA LEU A 68 10.49 -11.74 6.00
C LEU A 68 9.87 -12.11 7.34
N ILE A 69 9.47 -13.37 7.55
CA ILE A 69 8.93 -13.84 8.82
C ILE A 69 9.76 -15.04 9.26
N LYS A 70 10.28 -14.96 10.48
CA LYS A 70 11.04 -16.07 11.07
C LYS A 70 10.09 -17.20 11.49
N PRO A 71 10.54 -18.47 11.50
CA PRO A 71 9.68 -19.61 11.85
C PRO A 71 9.03 -19.50 13.23
N ASP A 72 9.71 -18.93 14.22
CA ASP A 72 9.19 -18.70 15.57
C ASP A 72 8.07 -17.65 15.57
N GLN A 73 8.21 -16.57 14.81
CA GLN A 73 7.17 -15.56 14.63
C GLN A 73 5.95 -16.12 13.89
N LEU A 74 6.18 -16.96 12.87
CA LEU A 74 5.13 -17.65 12.13
C LEU A 74 4.31 -18.55 13.05
N ALA A 75 4.96 -19.27 13.97
CA ALA A 75 4.28 -20.09 14.97
C ALA A 75 3.36 -19.28 15.89
N THR A 76 3.61 -17.99 16.10
CA THR A 76 2.70 -17.11 16.87
C THR A 76 1.42 -16.73 16.12
N LEU A 77 1.37 -16.96 14.81
CA LEU A 77 0.22 -16.68 13.94
C LEU A 77 -0.73 -17.89 13.83
N GLY A 78 -0.29 -19.07 14.25
CA GLY A 78 -1.10 -20.28 14.31
C GLY A 78 -0.46 -21.47 13.63
N ASN A 79 -1.30 -22.47 13.29
CA ASN A 79 -0.87 -23.68 12.62
C ASN A 79 -0.84 -23.49 11.10
N LEU A 80 0.34 -23.19 10.58
CA LEU A 80 0.55 -22.78 9.19
C LEU A 80 1.50 -23.76 8.49
N LYS A 81 1.22 -24.00 7.21
CA LYS A 81 2.17 -24.64 6.30
C LYS A 81 3.38 -23.72 6.08
N PRO A 82 4.53 -24.27 5.63
CA PRO A 82 5.65 -23.44 5.18
C PRO A 82 5.21 -22.40 4.15
N GLY A 83 5.85 -21.23 4.19
CA GLY A 83 5.55 -20.14 3.26
C GLY A 83 5.88 -20.51 1.83
N GLU A 84 4.95 -20.23 0.91
CA GLU A 84 5.11 -20.47 -0.51
C GLU A 84 5.36 -19.14 -1.24
N PRO A 85 6.54 -18.93 -1.86
CA PRO A 85 6.81 -17.71 -2.60
C PRO A 85 6.08 -17.71 -3.95
N GLY A 86 5.67 -16.53 -4.39
CA GLY A 86 4.94 -16.34 -5.64
C GLY A 86 5.15 -14.96 -6.26
N LYS A 87 4.35 -14.66 -7.28
CA LYS A 87 4.33 -13.37 -7.97
C LYS A 87 2.89 -12.92 -8.15
N GLY A 88 2.55 -11.78 -7.57
CA GLY A 88 1.24 -11.13 -7.71
C GLY A 88 1.29 -9.89 -8.59
N PRO A 89 0.17 -9.16 -8.73
CA PRO A 89 0.12 -7.91 -9.50
C PRO A 89 0.97 -6.79 -8.89
N LEU A 90 1.03 -6.71 -7.56
CA LEU A 90 1.78 -5.68 -6.83
C LEU A 90 3.30 -5.94 -6.76
N GLY A 91 3.72 -7.20 -6.95
CA GLY A 91 5.12 -7.61 -6.85
C GLY A 91 5.28 -9.05 -6.35
N PRO A 92 6.45 -9.42 -5.81
CA PRO A 92 6.69 -10.70 -5.16
C PRO A 92 5.73 -10.95 -4.00
N THR A 93 5.31 -12.20 -3.80
CA THR A 93 4.36 -12.57 -2.75
C THR A 93 4.86 -13.74 -1.92
N CYS A 94 4.37 -13.87 -0.69
CA CYS A 94 4.47 -15.10 0.08
C CYS A 94 3.09 -15.45 0.66
N THR A 95 2.74 -16.73 0.64
CA THR A 95 1.51 -17.23 1.25
C THR A 95 1.83 -18.29 2.29
N TRP A 96 1.32 -18.12 3.51
CA TRP A 96 1.33 -19.11 4.56
C TRP A 96 -0.08 -19.67 4.71
N SER A 97 -0.32 -20.83 4.11
CA SER A 97 -1.63 -21.46 4.12
C SER A 97 -1.93 -22.10 5.47
N ALA A 98 -3.19 -21.98 5.89
CA ALA A 98 -3.75 -22.76 6.99
C ALA A 98 -3.46 -24.26 6.85
N GLN A 99 -3.17 -24.93 7.96
CA GLN A 99 -3.13 -26.39 7.98
C GLN A 99 -4.53 -26.97 7.79
N ASN A 100 -5.54 -26.39 8.47
CA ASN A 100 -6.96 -26.59 8.20
C ASN A 100 -7.64 -25.24 7.89
N PRO A 101 -8.06 -24.96 6.63
CA PRO A 101 -8.59 -23.66 6.23
C PRO A 101 -9.93 -23.28 6.88
N THR A 102 -10.67 -24.22 7.47
CA THR A 102 -11.90 -23.87 8.19
C THR A 102 -11.65 -23.47 9.65
N ARG A 103 -10.48 -23.80 10.21
CA ARG A 103 -10.16 -23.58 11.64
C ARG A 103 -8.98 -22.65 11.86
N ASP A 104 -8.01 -22.71 10.97
CA ASP A 104 -6.77 -21.94 11.01
C ASP A 104 -6.85 -20.80 10.00
N ASN A 105 -6.01 -19.79 10.21
CA ASN A 105 -5.96 -18.61 9.36
C ASN A 105 -5.00 -18.86 8.19
N THR A 106 -5.29 -18.27 7.04
CA THR A 106 -4.33 -18.13 5.95
C THR A 106 -3.81 -16.71 5.93
N TYR A 107 -2.50 -16.55 5.69
CA TYR A 107 -1.84 -15.26 5.63
C TYR A 107 -1.14 -15.09 4.29
N ALA A 108 -1.14 -13.87 3.76
CA ALA A 108 -0.39 -13.53 2.57
C ALA A 108 0.33 -12.19 2.72
N LEU A 109 1.45 -12.06 2.03
CA LEU A 109 2.25 -10.84 1.92
C LEU A 109 2.49 -10.54 0.45
N SER A 110 2.31 -9.28 0.05
CA SER A 110 2.82 -8.73 -1.19
C SER A 110 3.85 -7.64 -0.91
N LEU A 111 5.01 -7.73 -1.56
CA LEU A 111 5.99 -6.65 -1.61
C LEU A 111 5.60 -5.71 -2.75
N VAL A 112 5.20 -4.50 -2.42
CA VAL A 112 4.69 -3.53 -3.40
C VAL A 112 5.88 -2.80 -4.02
N THR A 113 6.43 -3.39 -5.08
CA THR A 113 7.65 -2.91 -5.76
C THR A 113 7.40 -2.42 -7.20
N ARG A 114 6.16 -2.54 -7.70
CA ARG A 114 5.79 -2.17 -9.07
C ARG A 114 5.14 -0.79 -9.18
N GLY A 115 5.67 0.19 -8.45
CA GLY A 115 5.29 1.61 -8.58
C GLY A 115 3.94 2.01 -7.98
N ASN A 116 3.29 1.13 -7.21
CA ASN A 116 2.13 1.51 -6.41
C ASN A 116 2.63 2.07 -5.07
N THR A 117 2.26 3.31 -4.74
CA THR A 117 2.53 3.89 -3.43
C THR A 117 1.38 3.60 -2.46
N LEU A 118 1.59 3.80 -1.16
CA LEU A 118 0.51 3.66 -0.17
C LEU A 118 -0.68 4.55 -0.54
N GLU A 119 -0.42 5.78 -0.97
CA GLU A 119 -1.43 6.75 -1.36
C GLU A 119 -2.24 6.26 -2.56
N SER A 120 -1.60 5.73 -3.61
CA SER A 120 -2.33 5.16 -4.75
C SER A 120 -3.16 3.93 -4.35
N MET A 121 -2.70 3.15 -3.38
CA MET A 121 -3.44 1.99 -2.88
C MET A 121 -4.67 2.42 -2.09
N ILE A 122 -4.54 3.44 -1.25
CA ILE A 122 -5.67 4.05 -0.51
C ILE A 122 -6.72 4.58 -1.47
N GLU A 123 -6.33 5.29 -2.53
CA GLU A 123 -7.27 5.82 -3.53
C GLU A 123 -8.12 4.73 -4.19
N ASN A 124 -7.59 3.51 -4.33
CA ASN A 124 -8.31 2.38 -4.92
C ASN A 124 -9.33 1.71 -3.98
N VAL A 125 -9.20 1.90 -2.66
CA VAL A 125 -9.95 1.12 -1.65
C VAL A 125 -10.68 1.98 -0.62
N LYS A 126 -10.53 3.31 -0.68
CA LYS A 126 -11.14 4.25 0.29
C LYS A 126 -12.68 4.19 0.33
N ASP A 127 -13.29 3.68 -0.73
CA ASP A 127 -14.74 3.52 -0.87
C ASP A 127 -15.21 2.10 -0.55
N ASP A 128 -14.30 1.20 -0.13
CA ASP A 128 -14.67 -0.16 0.30
C ASP A 128 -15.51 -0.11 1.59
N PRO A 129 -16.46 -1.05 1.79
CA PRO A 129 -17.32 -1.06 2.97
C PRO A 129 -16.56 -1.11 4.29
N VAL A 130 -15.42 -1.80 4.29
CA VAL A 130 -14.45 -1.75 5.38
C VAL A 130 -13.22 -1.02 4.87
N PHE A 131 -13.04 0.20 5.36
CA PHE A 131 -11.83 0.97 5.13
C PHE A 131 -11.51 1.81 6.37
N LYS A 132 -10.25 1.80 6.78
CA LYS A 132 -9.73 2.75 7.78
C LYS A 132 -8.27 3.06 7.52
N THR A 133 -7.88 4.31 7.70
CA THR A 133 -6.47 4.66 7.87
C THR A 133 -6.04 4.38 9.32
N THR A 134 -4.79 4.00 9.50
CA THR A 134 -4.23 3.61 10.80
C THR A 134 -2.72 3.83 10.81
N THR A 135 -2.05 3.37 11.87
CA THR A 135 -0.59 3.25 11.91
C THR A 135 -0.21 1.83 12.33
N VAL A 136 0.85 1.30 11.72
CA VAL A 136 1.44 0.01 12.06
C VAL A 136 2.91 0.23 12.35
N ALA A 137 3.36 -0.11 13.57
CA ALA A 137 4.74 0.10 14.01
C ALA A 137 5.26 1.54 13.74
N GLY A 138 4.41 2.54 13.96
CA GLY A 138 4.73 3.96 13.77
C GLY A 138 4.72 4.45 12.32
N ARG A 139 4.35 3.59 11.36
CA ARG A 139 4.26 3.93 9.93
C ARG A 139 2.82 4.08 9.48
N ASP A 140 2.62 4.96 8.51
CA ASP A 140 1.32 5.16 7.88
C ASP A 140 0.83 3.85 7.25
N ALA A 141 -0.44 3.54 7.51
CA ALA A 141 -1.06 2.31 7.07
C ALA A 141 -2.56 2.51 6.79
N TYR A 142 -3.16 1.53 6.12
CA TYR A 142 -4.60 1.41 6.01
C TYR A 142 -4.99 -0.07 6.16
N SER A 143 -6.22 -0.33 6.59
CA SER A 143 -6.83 -1.66 6.57
C SER A 143 -8.11 -1.62 5.75
N THR A 144 -8.38 -2.66 4.98
CA THR A 144 -9.52 -2.70 4.07
C THR A 144 -10.05 -4.12 3.84
N ASP A 145 -11.36 -4.20 3.58
CA ASP A 145 -12.03 -5.36 3.02
C ASP A 145 -13.22 -4.88 2.18
N ASN A 146 -13.42 -5.48 1.01
CA ASN A 146 -14.48 -5.06 0.08
C ASN A 146 -15.85 -5.67 0.42
N THR A 147 -15.98 -6.39 1.54
CA THR A 147 -17.21 -7.04 2.00
C THR A 147 -17.63 -6.51 3.37
N ASP A 148 -17.37 -7.24 4.46
CA ASP A 148 -17.77 -6.89 5.82
C ASP A 148 -16.62 -6.97 6.84
N GLY A 149 -15.41 -7.37 6.41
CA GLY A 149 -14.26 -7.53 7.29
C GLY A 149 -14.42 -8.62 8.33
N THR A 150 -15.34 -9.57 8.14
CA THR A 150 -15.60 -10.64 9.10
C THR A 150 -14.56 -11.74 9.03
N LEU A 151 -14.20 -12.16 7.81
CA LEU A 151 -13.27 -13.25 7.53
C LEU A 151 -11.99 -12.79 6.87
N ASP A 152 -12.09 -11.83 5.97
CA ASP A 152 -10.97 -11.33 5.18
C ASP A 152 -10.65 -9.89 5.59
N CYS A 153 -9.37 -9.54 5.54
CA CYS A 153 -8.92 -8.14 5.55
C CYS A 153 -7.48 -8.03 5.05
N GLY A 154 -7.19 -6.92 4.39
CA GLY A 154 -5.85 -6.52 3.98
C GLY A 154 -5.39 -5.28 4.74
N THR A 155 -4.09 -5.19 4.98
CA THR A 155 -3.43 -4.03 5.57
C THR A 155 -2.24 -3.60 4.72
N GLY A 156 -2.31 -2.40 4.16
CA GLY A 156 -1.18 -1.77 3.46
C GLY A 156 -0.36 -0.92 4.43
N VAL A 157 0.98 -1.00 4.36
CA VAL A 157 1.87 -0.19 5.21
C VAL A 157 2.98 0.43 4.38
N LYS A 158 3.19 1.74 4.55
CA LYS A 158 4.27 2.48 3.90
C LYS A 158 5.63 2.00 4.39
N THR A 159 6.53 1.66 3.48
CA THR A 159 7.92 1.29 3.82
C THR A 159 8.92 2.36 3.37
N SER A 160 8.65 3.04 2.25
CA SER A 160 9.40 4.19 1.75
C SER A 160 8.46 5.20 1.10
N SER A 161 8.98 6.25 0.46
CA SER A 161 8.16 7.16 -0.35
C SER A 161 7.55 6.52 -1.60
N LYS A 162 8.10 5.38 -2.06
CA LYS A 162 7.72 4.71 -3.32
C LYS A 162 7.28 3.25 -3.15
N ASP A 163 7.52 2.66 -1.99
CA ASP A 163 7.28 1.24 -1.72
C ASP A 163 6.35 1.08 -0.50
N ALA A 164 5.65 -0.05 -0.49
CA ALA A 164 4.81 -0.49 0.60
C ALA A 164 4.86 -2.01 0.74
N ILE A 165 4.27 -2.52 1.82
CA ILE A 165 3.84 -3.91 1.92
C ILE A 165 2.32 -3.97 1.94
N PHE A 166 1.77 -5.10 1.49
CA PHE A 166 0.35 -5.42 1.69
C PHE A 166 0.23 -6.80 2.33
N ALA A 167 -0.27 -6.83 3.56
CA ALA A 167 -0.46 -8.01 4.38
C ALA A 167 -1.95 -8.39 4.37
N GLN A 168 -2.28 -9.63 4.04
CA GLN A 168 -3.67 -10.09 4.00
C GLN A 168 -3.86 -11.29 4.94
N VAL A 169 -5.06 -11.42 5.47
CA VAL A 169 -5.49 -12.59 6.23
C VAL A 169 -6.87 -13.04 5.77
N THR A 170 -7.07 -14.35 5.79
CA THR A 170 -8.37 -15.03 5.72
C THR A 170 -8.51 -15.87 6.98
N LEU A 171 -9.55 -15.63 7.77
CA LEU A 171 -9.82 -16.36 9.00
C LEU A 171 -10.57 -17.67 8.72
N GLY A 172 -10.27 -18.69 9.52
CA GLY A 172 -11.05 -19.94 9.51
C GLY A 172 -12.48 -19.70 10.02
N VAL A 173 -13.48 -20.11 9.23
CA VAL A 173 -14.90 -19.87 9.50
C VAL A 173 -15.45 -20.54 10.77
N GLU A 174 -14.84 -21.62 11.24
CA GLU A 174 -15.25 -22.35 12.44
C GLU A 174 -14.72 -21.70 13.73
N ASP A 175 -13.79 -20.75 13.65
CA ASP A 175 -13.23 -20.07 14.82
C ASP A 175 -13.99 -18.78 15.13
N THR A 176 -15.15 -18.93 15.79
CA THR A 176 -16.03 -17.81 16.15
C THR A 176 -15.39 -16.79 17.10
N ALA A 177 -14.29 -17.16 17.78
CA ALA A 177 -13.56 -16.22 18.63
C ALA A 177 -12.76 -15.19 17.82
N LYS A 178 -12.52 -15.46 16.54
CA LYS A 178 -11.79 -14.59 15.60
C LYS A 178 -12.70 -13.80 14.67
N THR A 179 -13.98 -14.15 14.54
CA THR A 179 -14.96 -13.44 13.72
C THR A 179 -14.93 -11.93 13.99
N GLY A 180 -14.78 -11.14 12.91
CA GLY A 180 -14.69 -9.68 12.98
C GLY A 180 -13.32 -9.13 13.42
N LYS A 181 -12.30 -9.99 13.54
CA LYS A 181 -10.93 -9.59 13.91
C LYS A 181 -9.93 -9.75 12.76
N SER A 182 -10.38 -9.93 11.52
CA SER A 182 -9.49 -10.13 10.37
C SER A 182 -8.54 -8.92 10.21
N CYS A 183 -9.03 -7.68 10.28
CA CYS A 183 -8.16 -6.50 10.17
C CYS A 183 -7.14 -6.38 11.30
N GLN A 184 -7.48 -6.82 12.52
CA GLN A 184 -6.50 -6.87 13.61
C GLN A 184 -5.42 -7.92 13.33
N ALA A 185 -5.79 -9.05 12.75
CA ALA A 185 -4.86 -10.10 12.38
C ALA A 185 -3.94 -9.71 11.21
N SER A 186 -4.44 -9.00 10.18
CA SER A 186 -3.61 -8.45 9.10
C SER A 186 -2.68 -7.34 9.59
N GLU A 187 -3.15 -6.46 10.50
CA GLU A 187 -2.31 -5.44 11.15
C GLU A 187 -1.19 -6.07 11.98
N ARG A 188 -1.48 -7.17 12.70
CA ARG A 188 -0.46 -7.92 13.44
C ARG A 188 0.57 -8.55 12.50
N LEU A 189 0.15 -9.14 11.38
CA LEU A 189 1.07 -9.66 10.37
C LEU A 189 1.98 -8.56 9.84
N ALA A 190 1.40 -7.42 9.47
CA ALA A 190 2.14 -6.27 8.97
C ALA A 190 3.15 -5.74 10.02
N ALA A 191 2.77 -5.68 11.30
CA ALA A 191 3.67 -5.25 12.37
C ALA A 191 4.91 -6.15 12.50
N ILE A 192 4.74 -7.48 12.40
CA ILE A 192 5.86 -8.44 12.41
C ILE A 192 6.82 -8.16 11.25
N ILE A 193 6.28 -7.98 10.04
CA ILE A 193 7.07 -7.75 8.83
C ILE A 193 7.84 -6.43 8.93
N ILE A 194 7.18 -5.35 9.35
CA ILE A 194 7.83 -4.04 9.54
C ILE A 194 8.93 -4.13 10.60
N GLY A 195 8.70 -4.86 11.69
CA GLY A 195 9.73 -5.13 12.70
C GLY A 195 10.97 -5.79 12.10
N ASN A 196 10.80 -6.86 11.32
CA ASN A 196 11.91 -7.58 10.69
C ASN A 196 12.62 -6.79 9.58
N LEU A 197 11.93 -5.84 8.95
CA LEU A 197 12.54 -4.93 7.99
C LEU A 197 13.51 -3.94 8.66
N GLY A 198 13.16 -3.49 9.88
CA GLY A 198 13.90 -2.50 10.66
C GLY A 198 15.17 -3.00 11.35
N GLY A 199 15.34 -4.31 11.51
CA GLY A 199 16.50 -4.94 12.16
C GLY A 199 16.12 -5.86 13.31
#